data_AF-A0A9D4JSI8-F1
#
_entry.id   AF-A0A9D4JSI8-F1
#
_cell.length_a   1.000
_cell.length_b   1.000
_cell.length_c   1.000
_cell.angle_alpha   90.00
_cell.angle_beta   90.00
_cell.angle_gamma   90.00
#
_symmetry.space_group_name_H-M   'P 1'
#
loop_
_entity.id
_entity.type
_entity.pdbx_description
1 polymer ?
#
loop_
_entity_poly.entity_id
_entity_poly.type
_entity_poly.pdbx_seq_one_letter_code
_entity_poly.pdbx_strand_id
1 'polypeptide(L)'
;MNASDNVSSRYESSFISAGTPTVAFNRASLSKCIICMERDRTAFIMPCGHQYCMVCATHLESNSATCAFCRCKITGVGRLMF
;
A
#
# COMPACT_ATOMS: atom_id res chain seq x y z
N MET A 1 25.98 9.21 6.64
CA MET A 1 25.01 9.87 5.74
C MET A 1 25.11 9.22 4.37
N ASN A 2 24.23 8.30 3.99
CA ASN A 2 24.23 7.80 2.61
C ASN A 2 22.80 7.66 2.11
N ALA A 3 22.43 8.61 1.25
CA ALA A 3 21.34 8.50 0.30
C ALA A 3 21.84 7.71 -0.92
N SER A 4 21.02 6.81 -1.44
CA SER A 4 20.80 6.61 -2.88
C SER A 4 19.79 5.49 -3.10
N ASP A 5 18.56 5.91 -3.36
CA ASP A 5 17.46 5.13 -3.88
C ASP A 5 17.81 4.47 -5.22
N ASN A 6 17.43 3.20 -5.41
CA ASN A 6 17.14 2.68 -6.75
C ASN A 6 16.22 1.45 -6.66
N VAL A 7 14.91 1.67 -6.51
CA VAL A 7 13.91 0.62 -6.76
C VAL A 7 13.30 0.81 -8.14
N SER A 8 14.13 0.61 -9.15
CA SER A 8 13.64 0.41 -10.51
C SER A 8 13.07 -1.00 -10.60
N SER A 9 11.74 -1.06 -10.52
CA SER A 9 10.85 -1.90 -11.32
C SER A 9 11.41 -3.18 -11.98
N ARG A 10 10.69 -4.28 -11.74
CA ARG A 10 10.62 -5.50 -12.60
C ARG A 10 11.90 -6.31 -12.72
N TYR A 11 11.99 -7.39 -11.94
CA TYR A 11 12.73 -8.56 -12.37
C TYR A 11 11.92 -9.82 -12.07
N GLU A 12 11.13 -10.23 -13.06
CA GLU A 12 11.00 -11.66 -13.32
C GLU A 12 12.34 -12.12 -13.87
N SER A 13 13.02 -12.99 -13.13
CA SER A 13 13.79 -14.13 -13.61
C SER A 13 14.63 -14.68 -12.45
N SER A 14 15.16 -15.86 -12.65
CA SER A 14 15.65 -16.76 -11.62
C SER A 14 16.99 -16.31 -11.02
N PHE A 15 17.00 -15.84 -9.78
CA PHE A 15 18.22 -15.75 -8.96
C PHE A 15 18.01 -16.51 -7.65
N ILE A 16 18.30 -17.81 -7.67
CA ILE A 16 18.54 -18.54 -6.43
C ILE A 16 19.94 -18.16 -5.98
N SER A 17 20.04 -17.14 -5.11
CA SER A 17 21.27 -16.89 -4.35
C SER A 17 21.08 -17.44 -2.95
N ALA A 18 21.87 -18.45 -2.63
CA ALA A 18 21.85 -19.20 -1.40
C ALA A 18 22.07 -18.28 -0.19
N GLY A 19 21.02 -18.10 0.63
CA GLY A 19 21.15 -17.46 1.94
C GLY A 19 20.08 -16.43 2.31
N THR A 20 19.18 -16.04 1.40
CA THR A 20 18.04 -15.20 1.80
C THR A 20 17.04 -16.07 2.55
N PRO A 21 16.60 -15.71 3.78
CA PRO A 21 15.47 -16.39 4.38
C PRO A 21 14.30 -16.26 3.42
N THR A 22 13.83 -17.39 2.89
CA THR A 22 12.59 -17.46 2.13
C THR A 22 11.46 -17.25 3.12
N VAL A 23 11.23 -15.99 3.49
CA VAL A 23 10.01 -15.60 4.18
C VAL A 23 8.87 -16.00 3.26
N ALA A 24 8.14 -17.04 3.65
CA ALA A 24 6.95 -17.48 2.95
C ALA A 24 5.95 -16.32 2.97
N PHE A 25 6.03 -15.49 1.94
CA PHE A 25 5.19 -14.30 1.84
C PHE A 25 3.80 -14.79 1.47
N ASN A 26 2.95 -14.94 2.48
CA ASN A 26 1.58 -15.29 2.25
C ASN A 26 0.97 -14.17 1.37
N ARG A 27 0.54 -14.52 0.16
CA ARG A 27 -0.11 -13.55 -0.73
C ARG A 27 -1.47 -13.10 -0.20
N ALA A 28 -2.05 -13.84 0.75
CA ALA A 28 -3.33 -13.53 1.38
C ALA A 28 -3.31 -12.21 2.17
N SER A 29 -2.17 -11.81 2.73
CA SER A 29 -2.07 -10.57 3.52
C SER A 29 -1.96 -9.30 2.67
N LEU A 30 -1.67 -9.42 1.36
CA LEU A 30 -1.58 -8.26 0.48
C LEU A 30 -2.95 -7.62 0.24
N SER A 31 -4.07 -8.33 0.36
CA SER A 31 -5.39 -7.75 0.10
C SER A 31 -5.91 -6.88 1.24
N LYS A 32 -5.33 -6.99 2.44
CA LYS A 32 -5.82 -6.35 3.66
C LYS A 32 -5.35 -4.90 3.80
N CYS A 33 -6.20 -4.07 4.39
CA CYS A 33 -5.90 -2.69 4.69
C CYS A 33 -4.79 -2.62 5.74
N ILE A 34 -3.73 -1.87 5.46
CA ILE A 34 -2.56 -1.76 6.36
C ILE A 34 -2.87 -1.06 7.69
N ILE A 35 -4.00 -0.35 7.79
CA ILE A 35 -4.36 0.44 8.98
C ILE A 35 -5.06 -0.45 9.99
N CYS A 36 -6.11 -1.16 9.58
CA CYS A 36 -6.87 -2.03 10.48
C CYS A 36 -6.47 -3.51 10.41
N MET A 37 -5.74 -3.92 9.37
CA MET A 37 -5.32 -5.31 9.08
C MET A 37 -6.46 -6.33 9.01
N GLU A 38 -7.71 -5.87 8.94
CA GLU A 38 -8.90 -6.71 9.06
C GLU A 38 -9.71 -6.77 7.75
N ARG A 39 -9.95 -5.60 7.14
CA ARG A 39 -10.78 -5.43 5.95
C ARG A 39 -9.95 -5.38 4.68
N ASP A 40 -10.54 -5.82 3.57
CA ASP A 40 -9.89 -5.73 2.27
C ASP A 40 -9.83 -4.31 1.72
N ARG A 41 -8.81 -4.06 0.90
CA ARG A 41 -8.60 -2.78 0.22
C ARG A 41 -9.63 -2.63 -0.88
N THR A 42 -10.56 -1.72 -0.65
CA THR A 42 -11.76 -1.47 -1.48
C THR A 42 -11.87 0.01 -1.87
N ALA A 43 -10.93 0.84 -1.41
CA ALA A 43 -10.87 2.26 -1.66
C ALA A 43 -9.46 2.69 -2.05
N PHE A 44 -9.37 3.79 -2.79
CA PHE A 44 -8.11 4.47 -3.09
C PHE A 44 -8.22 5.96 -2.79
N ILE A 45 -7.09 6.55 -2.41
CA ILE A 45 -6.99 7.97 -2.09
C ILE A 45 -6.55 8.76 -3.32
N MET A 46 -7.22 9.87 -3.62
CA MET A 46 -6.80 10.79 -4.66
C MET A 46 -5.98 11.95 -4.09
N PRO A 47 -4.89 12.36 -4.77
CA PRO A 47 -4.40 11.89 -6.08
C PRO A 47 -3.37 10.74 -6.01
N CYS A 48 -2.95 10.31 -4.82
CA CYS A 48 -1.77 9.44 -4.68
C CYS A 48 -1.99 7.95 -4.99
N GLY A 49 -3.24 7.50 -5.12
CA GLY A 49 -3.60 6.13 -5.50
C GLY A 49 -3.41 5.06 -4.43
N HIS A 50 -2.93 5.41 -3.22
CA HIS A 50 -2.75 4.43 -2.14
C HIS A 50 -4.08 3.85 -1.69
N GLN A 51 -4.08 2.54 -1.43
CA GLN A 51 -5.29 1.76 -1.23
C GLN A 51 -5.53 1.39 0.24
N TYR A 52 -6.78 1.47 0.66
CA TYR A 52 -7.24 1.16 2.02
C TYR A 52 -8.62 0.50 1.98
N CYS A 53 -9.12 0.04 3.12
CA CYS A 53 -10.55 -0.27 3.21
C CYS A 53 -11.36 1.04 3.21
N MET A 54 -12.61 1.01 2.73
CA MET A 54 -13.50 2.18 2.69
C MET A 54 -13.57 2.92 4.03
N VAL A 55 -13.74 2.18 5.14
CA VAL A 55 -13.87 2.78 6.48
C VAL A 55 -12.64 3.60 6.87
N CYS A 56 -11.45 3.04 6.69
CA CYS A 56 -10.21 3.74 7.03
C CYS A 56 -9.95 4.91 6.07
N ALA A 57 -10.26 4.75 4.78
CA ALA A 57 -10.09 5.83 3.80
C ALA A 57 -10.97 7.05 4.11
N THR A 58 -12.25 6.84 4.43
CA THR A 58 -13.17 7.92 4.82
C THR A 58 -12.75 8.58 6.14
N HIS A 59 -12.23 7.80 7.10
CA HIS A 59 -11.70 8.36 8.34
C HIS A 59 -10.46 9.23 8.09
N LEU A 60 -9.57 8.80 7.20
CA LEU A 60 -8.40 9.57 6.76
C LEU A 60 -8.78 10.89 6.11
N GLU A 61 -9.77 10.87 5.22
CA GLU A 61 -10.31 12.07 4.58
C GLU A 61 -10.89 13.06 5.61
N SER A 62 -11.65 12.55 6.58
CA SER A 62 -12.35 13.39 7.57
C SER A 62 -11.45 13.93 8.69
N ASN A 63 -10.45 13.14 9.14
CA ASN A 63 -9.67 13.46 10.33
C ASN A 63 -8.28 14.04 10.00
N SER A 64 -7.56 13.43 9.07
CA SER A 64 -6.15 13.78 8.79
C SER A 64 -5.96 14.55 7.49
N ALA A 65 -6.92 14.48 6.56
CA ALA A 65 -6.89 15.06 5.21
C ALA A 65 -5.59 14.76 4.43
N THR A 66 -4.83 13.74 4.83
CA THR A 66 -3.52 13.36 4.28
C THR A 66 -3.38 11.85 4.24
N CYS A 67 -2.73 11.32 3.22
CA CYS A 67 -2.50 9.88 3.05
C CYS A 67 -1.56 9.32 4.13
N ALA A 68 -1.93 8.21 4.77
CA ALA A 68 -1.10 7.57 5.80
C ALA A 68 0.25 7.04 5.26
N PHE A 69 0.33 6.71 3.97
CA PHE A 69 1.53 6.14 3.36
C PHE A 69 2.52 7.21 2.91
N CYS A 70 2.06 8.17 2.11
CA CYS A 70 2.92 9.14 1.43
C CYS A 70 2.69 10.59 1.88
N ARG A 71 1.77 10.83 2.83
CA ARG A 71 1.41 12.15 3.37
C ARG A 71 0.87 13.17 2.36
N CYS A 72 0.58 12.77 1.12
CA CYS A 72 -0.11 13.64 0.15
C CYS A 72 -1.48 14.08 0.67
N LYS A 73 -1.88 15.32 0.37
CA LYS A 73 -3.20 15.85 0.71
C LYS A 73 -4.29 15.06 -0.03
N ILE A 74 -5.32 14.68 0.71
CA ILE A 74 -6.48 13.94 0.17
C ILE A 74 -7.42 14.96 -0.48
N THR A 75 -7.72 14.75 -1.76
CA THR A 75 -8.74 15.53 -2.48
C THR A 75 -10.02 14.74 -2.69
N GLY A 76 -9.98 13.43 -2.48
CA GLY A 76 -11.16 12.56 -2.52
C GLY A 76 -10.83 11.10 -2.26
N VAL A 77 -11.85 10.33 -1.91
CA VAL A 77 -11.78 8.87 -1.76
C VAL A 77 -12.61 8.20 -2.86
N GLY A 78 -11.96 7.37 -3.67
CA GLY A 78 -12.62 6.55 -4.69
C GLY A 78 -12.85 5.12 -4.20
N ARG A 79 -13.92 4.47 -4.69
CA ARG A 79 -14.18 3.05 -4.46
C ARG A 79 -13.63 2.23 -5.62
N LEU A 80 -12.95 1.13 -5.32
CA LEU A 80 -12.54 0.15 -6.31
C LEU A 80 -13.76 -0.73 -6.65
N MET A 81 -14.20 -0.67 -7.90
CA MET A 81 -15.18 -1.59 -8.46
C MET A 81 -14.39 -2.65 -9.25
N PHE A 82 -14.48 -3.91 -8.85
CA PHE A 82 -13.88 -5.06 -9.51
C PHE A 82 -14.98 -6.00 -9.98
#